data_AF-D5BJ36-F1
#
_entry.id   AF-D5BJ36-F1
#
_cell.length_a   1.000
_cell.length_b   1.000
_cell.length_c   1.000
_cell.angle_alpha   90.00
_cell.angle_beta   90.00
_cell.angle_gamma   90.00
#
_symmetry.space_group_name_H-M   'P 1'
#
loop_
_entity.id
_entity.type
_entity.pdbx_description
1 polymer ?
#
loop_
_entity_poly.entity_id
_entity_poly.type
_entity_poly.pdbx_seq_one_letter_code
_entity_poly.pdbx_strand_id
1 'polypeptide(L)'
;MEFTQQDSLQLIYNLGHPFLYRFSKDTEWVIFERFQHAVTLTSSRLISRISLKSSIPYNLYIINITKRQFLENRIATSNTLDNNLKFLFKEHPSHQVFHSGNFNLRIADVFKEINYLSVFNFLDYLKLEINIHELIFLHLRQYNKDCNNHLKLTHPSDVKQIKKAAELIIGT
;
A
#
# COMPACT_ATOMS: atom_id res chain seq x y z
N MET A 1 -2.89 -22.10 25.24
CA MET A 1 -1.90 -21.34 24.44
C MET A 1 -2.65 -20.23 23.74
N GLU A 2 -2.66 -19.04 24.32
CA GLU A 2 -3.25 -17.86 23.68
C GLU A 2 -2.31 -17.43 22.55
N PHE A 3 -2.74 -17.62 21.30
CA PHE A 3 -2.08 -17.01 20.17
C PHE A 3 -2.22 -15.49 20.32
N THR A 4 -1.12 -14.86 20.72
CA THR A 4 -0.95 -13.41 20.74
C THR A 4 -1.43 -12.86 19.40
N GLN A 5 -2.56 -12.15 19.46
CA GLN A 5 -3.23 -11.59 18.30
C GLN A 5 -2.33 -10.51 17.67
N GLN A 6 -1.52 -10.90 16.69
CA GLN A 6 -0.59 -10.01 16.01
C GLN A 6 -1.32 -9.33 14.84
N ASP A 7 -2.14 -8.34 15.17
CA ASP A 7 -2.74 -7.49 14.16
C ASP A 7 -1.63 -6.72 13.42
N SER A 8 -1.73 -6.67 12.10
CA SER A 8 -0.81 -5.92 11.25
C SER A 8 -1.56 -5.14 10.19
N LEU A 9 -0.98 -4.03 9.79
CA LEU A 9 -1.44 -3.23 8.66
C LEU A 9 -0.60 -3.62 7.44
N GLN A 10 -1.26 -4.03 6.36
CA GLN A 10 -0.61 -4.26 5.07
C GLN A 10 -0.90 -3.09 4.14
N LEU A 11 0.16 -2.48 3.62
CA LEU A 11 0.09 -1.54 2.51
C LEU A 11 0.51 -2.28 1.24
N ILE A 12 -0.40 -2.34 0.28
CA ILE A 12 -0.24 -3.12 -0.96
C ILE A 12 -0.14 -2.14 -2.13
N TYR A 13 0.79 -2.37 -3.04
CA TYR A 13 1.04 -1.52 -4.21
C TYR A 13 1.22 -2.39 -5.47
N ASN A 14 0.37 -2.19 -6.49
CA ASN A 14 0.55 -2.79 -7.80
C ASN A 14 1.18 -1.83 -8.82
N LEU A 15 2.42 -2.11 -9.24
CA LEU A 15 3.11 -1.37 -10.31
C LEU A 15 3.08 -2.10 -11.66
N GLY A 16 2.66 -3.37 -11.67
CA GLY A 16 2.71 -4.27 -12.82
C GLY A 16 1.34 -4.59 -13.40
N HIS A 17 1.16 -5.83 -13.85
CA HIS A 17 -0.12 -6.27 -14.41
C HIS A 17 -1.23 -6.33 -13.35
N PRO A 18 -2.51 -6.10 -13.74
CA PRO A 18 -3.64 -6.30 -12.86
C PRO A 18 -3.71 -7.73 -12.32
N PHE A 19 -4.10 -7.87 -11.05
CA PHE A 19 -4.32 -9.18 -10.43
C PHE A 19 -5.64 -9.21 -9.67
N LEU A 20 -6.12 -10.41 -9.34
CA LEU A 20 -7.33 -10.57 -8.55
C LEU A 20 -6.98 -10.53 -7.07
N TYR A 21 -7.70 -9.69 -6.33
CA TYR A 21 -7.57 -9.54 -4.89
C TYR A 21 -8.90 -9.84 -4.21
N ARG A 22 -8.86 -10.60 -3.11
CA ARG A 22 -10.02 -10.87 -2.27
C ARG A 22 -9.68 -10.65 -0.81
N PHE A 23 -10.42 -9.75 -0.17
CA PHE A 23 -10.31 -9.55 1.27
C PHE A 23 -11.10 -10.64 2.01
N SER A 24 -10.63 -11.03 3.19
CA SER A 24 -11.01 -12.26 3.89
C SER A 24 -12.50 -12.63 3.92
N LYS A 25 -13.37 -11.63 4.13
CA LYS A 25 -14.81 -11.81 4.30
C LYS A 25 -15.61 -11.54 3.02
N ASP A 26 -14.94 -11.07 1.97
CA ASP A 26 -15.60 -10.75 0.71
C ASP A 26 -15.80 -12.03 -0.07
N THR A 27 -17.01 -12.21 -0.60
CA THR A 27 -17.35 -13.34 -1.48
C THR A 27 -16.77 -13.15 -2.88
N GLU A 28 -16.55 -11.90 -3.28
CA GLU A 28 -16.16 -11.53 -4.64
C GLU A 28 -14.67 -11.20 -4.74
N TRP A 29 -14.11 -11.47 -5.93
CA TRP A 29 -12.78 -11.04 -6.30
C TRP A 29 -12.85 -9.68 -6.97
N VAL A 30 -11.99 -8.77 -6.54
CA VAL A 30 -11.83 -7.45 -7.15
C VAL A 30 -10.58 -7.45 -8.02
N ILE A 31 -10.66 -6.78 -9.18
CA ILE A 31 -9.47 -6.54 -10.00
C ILE A 31 -8.69 -5.39 -9.38
N PHE A 32 -7.46 -5.67 -8.98
CA PHE A 32 -6.52 -4.70 -8.46
C PHE A 32 -5.63 -4.21 -9.60
N GLU A 33 -6.01 -3.06 -10.16
CA GLU A 33 -5.43 -2.48 -11.37
C GLU A 33 -3.98 -2.02 -11.18
N ARG A 34 -3.28 -1.86 -12.30
CA ARG A 34 -1.98 -1.19 -12.31
C ARG A 34 -2.14 0.21 -11.76
N PHE A 35 -1.20 0.60 -10.90
CA PHE A 35 -1.16 1.87 -10.20
C PHE A 35 -2.16 2.02 -9.05
N GLN A 36 -2.74 0.92 -8.56
CA GLN A 36 -3.57 0.94 -7.36
C GLN A 36 -2.77 0.61 -6.10
N HIS A 37 -3.09 1.31 -5.01
CA HIS A 37 -2.72 0.95 -3.66
C HIS A 37 -3.93 0.48 -2.87
N ALA A 38 -3.65 -0.32 -1.83
CA ALA A 38 -4.62 -0.62 -0.80
C ALA A 38 -3.99 -0.65 0.58
N VAL A 39 -4.80 -0.31 1.58
CA VAL A 39 -4.48 -0.55 2.99
C VAL A 39 -5.44 -1.59 3.54
N THR A 40 -4.89 -2.64 4.16
CA THR A 40 -5.67 -3.71 4.78
C THR A 40 -5.20 -4.04 6.18
N LEU A 41 -6.15 -4.33 7.06
CA LEU A 41 -5.85 -4.90 8.37
C LEU A 41 -5.84 -6.43 8.26
N THR A 42 -4.74 -7.05 8.64
CA THR A 42 -4.59 -8.50 8.69
C THR A 42 -4.45 -9.02 10.11
N SER A 43 -5.07 -10.17 10.35
CA SER A 43 -4.99 -10.93 11.59
C SER A 43 -5.18 -12.41 11.28
N SER A 44 -5.04 -13.29 12.27
CA SER A 44 -5.27 -14.74 12.09
C SER A 44 -6.67 -15.09 11.55
N ARG A 45 -7.63 -14.17 11.63
CA ARG A 45 -9.01 -14.33 11.14
C ARG A 45 -9.31 -13.52 9.88
N LEU A 46 -8.36 -12.70 9.41
CA LEU A 46 -8.49 -11.80 8.27
C LEU A 46 -7.34 -12.04 7.30
N ILE A 47 -7.57 -12.98 6.37
CA ILE A 47 -6.57 -13.38 5.37
C ILE A 47 -6.95 -12.77 4.02
N SER A 48 -6.07 -11.92 3.50
CA SER A 48 -6.12 -11.46 2.11
C SER A 48 -5.64 -12.57 1.16
N ARG A 49 -6.30 -12.73 0.01
CA ARG A 49 -5.87 -13.67 -1.03
C ARG A 49 -5.62 -12.93 -2.33
N ILE A 50 -4.54 -13.32 -2.99
CA ILE A 50 -4.14 -12.83 -4.31
C ILE A 50 -4.17 -14.00 -5.27
N SER A 51 -4.82 -13.81 -6.42
CA SER A 51 -4.80 -14.78 -7.52
C SER A 51 -4.06 -14.18 -8.71
N LEU A 52 -2.99 -14.88 -9.09
CA LEU A 52 -2.08 -14.51 -10.17
C LEU A 52 -2.26 -15.50 -11.32
N LYS A 53 -2.47 -14.98 -12.53
CA LYS A 53 -2.42 -15.79 -13.76
C LYS A 53 -0.97 -16.19 -14.05
N SER A 54 -0.79 -17.44 -14.48
CA SER A 54 0.50 -17.95 -14.93
C SER A 54 1.05 -17.13 -16.11
N SER A 55 2.38 -17.13 -16.26
CA SER A 55 3.10 -16.52 -17.38
C SER A 55 2.94 -14.99 -17.52
N ILE A 56 2.52 -14.29 -16.47
CA ILE A 56 2.47 -12.83 -16.42
C ILE A 56 3.53 -12.32 -15.41
N PRO A 57 4.36 -11.34 -15.79
CA PRO A 57 5.26 -10.69 -14.84
C PRO A 57 4.48 -9.75 -13.92
N TYR A 58 4.47 -10.04 -12.63
CA TYR A 58 3.87 -9.16 -11.62
C TYR A 58 4.92 -8.28 -10.97
N ASN A 59 4.54 -7.04 -10.66
CA ASN A 59 5.35 -6.14 -9.87
C ASN A 59 4.49 -5.59 -8.71
N LEU A 60 4.65 -6.22 -7.54
CA LEU A 60 3.82 -6.00 -6.35
C LEU A 60 4.72 -5.77 -5.14
N TYR A 61 4.43 -4.71 -4.38
CA TYR A 61 5.07 -4.45 -3.09
C TYR A 61 4.04 -4.57 -1.98
N ILE A 62 4.44 -5.22 -0.88
CA ILE A 62 3.64 -5.33 0.32
C ILE A 62 4.51 -4.89 1.49
N ILE A 63 4.08 -3.83 2.18
CA ILE A 63 4.70 -3.37 3.42
C ILE A 63 3.80 -3.83 4.57
N ASN A 64 4.34 -4.69 5.43
CA ASN A 64 3.65 -5.19 6.60
C ASN A 64 4.15 -4.45 7.85
N ILE A 65 3.27 -3.69 8.48
CA ILE A 65 3.54 -2.98 9.72
C ILE A 65 2.83 -3.73 10.85
N THR A 66 3.58 -4.39 11.72
CA THR A 66 2.97 -5.05 12.87
C THR A 66 2.61 -4.03 13.95
N LYS A 67 1.47 -4.22 14.61
CA LYS A 67 1.03 -3.33 15.70
C LYS A 67 2.08 -3.22 16.80
N ARG A 68 2.78 -4.32 17.11
CA ARG A 68 3.88 -4.34 18.09
C ARG A 68 5.03 -3.41 17.69
N GLN A 69 5.58 -3.56 16.47
CA GLN A 69 6.66 -2.70 15.97
C GLN A 69 6.25 -1.22 15.94
N PHE A 70 5.00 -0.94 15.56
CA PHE A 70 4.47 0.41 15.58
C PHE A 70 4.42 1.01 17.00
N LEU A 71 3.99 0.23 18.00
CA LEU A 71 3.89 0.68 19.39
C LEU A 71 5.27 0.85 20.06
N GLU A 72 6.22 -0.03 19.76
CA GLU A 72 7.59 -0.02 20.30
C GLU A 72 8.41 1.16 19.74
N ASN A 73 8.24 1.50 18.46
CA ASN A 73 8.98 2.60 17.80
C ASN A 73 8.48 4.02 18.18
N ARG A 74 7.44 4.15 19.02
CA ARG A 74 6.88 5.44 19.46
C ARG A 74 7.85 6.34 20.22
N ILE A 75 8.95 5.80 20.73
CA ILE A 75 9.91 6.55 21.53
C ILE A 75 10.77 7.49 20.65
N ALA A 76 10.78 7.32 19.31
CA ALA A 76 11.78 7.99 18.47
C ALA A 76 11.32 9.08 17.49
N THR A 77 10.05 9.20 17.07
CA THR A 77 9.71 10.16 15.99
C THR A 77 8.29 10.74 15.98
N SER A 78 8.23 12.08 15.97
CA SER A 78 7.25 12.96 15.31
C SER A 78 5.74 12.60 15.35
N ASN A 79 4.99 13.42 16.08
CA ASN A 79 3.56 13.31 16.42
C ASN A 79 2.54 13.14 15.27
N THR A 80 2.90 13.25 13.98
CA THR A 80 1.89 13.26 12.88
C THR A 80 1.71 11.89 12.21
N LEU A 81 2.79 11.15 11.92
CA LEU A 81 2.71 9.80 11.35
C LEU A 81 2.06 8.83 12.34
N ASP A 82 2.44 8.95 13.62
CA ASP A 82 1.91 8.16 14.74
C ASP A 82 0.40 8.40 14.93
N ASN A 83 -0.13 9.60 14.66
CA ASN A 83 -1.56 9.88 14.81
C ASN A 83 -2.43 9.25 13.73
N ASN A 84 -2.00 9.23 12.46
CA ASN A 84 -2.77 8.60 11.38
C ASN A 84 -2.74 7.06 11.46
N LEU A 85 -1.58 6.49 11.80
CA LEU A 85 -1.48 5.05 12.06
C LEU A 85 -2.24 4.67 13.34
N LYS A 86 -2.20 5.51 14.39
CA LYS A 86 -3.07 5.34 15.56
C LYS A 86 -4.53 5.34 15.15
N PHE A 87 -4.97 6.29 14.32
CA PHE A 87 -6.34 6.34 13.83
C PHE A 87 -6.70 5.01 13.15
N LEU A 88 -5.88 4.54 12.22
CA LEU A 88 -6.11 3.24 11.54
C LEU A 88 -6.15 2.05 12.51
N PHE A 89 -5.30 2.01 13.54
CA PHE A 89 -5.26 0.94 14.53
C PHE A 89 -6.29 1.06 15.67
N LYS A 90 -6.85 2.26 15.93
CA LYS A 90 -7.69 2.58 17.12
C LYS A 90 -9.15 2.83 16.76
N GLU A 91 -9.43 3.55 15.68
CA GLU A 91 -10.78 4.00 15.29
C GLU A 91 -11.51 2.99 14.40
N HIS A 92 -10.81 1.96 13.90
CA HIS A 92 -11.40 0.83 13.20
C HIS A 92 -11.32 -0.46 14.04
N PRO A 93 -12.03 -0.56 15.18
CA PRO A 93 -12.04 -1.74 16.04
C PRO A 93 -12.68 -2.97 15.38
N SER A 94 -13.34 -2.78 14.24
CA SER A 94 -14.08 -3.79 13.48
C SER A 94 -13.40 -4.15 12.16
N HIS A 95 -12.25 -4.82 12.24
CA HIS A 95 -11.81 -5.91 11.35
C HIS A 95 -11.83 -5.74 9.80
N GLN A 96 -12.09 -4.56 9.25
CA GLN A 96 -12.27 -4.33 7.81
C GLN A 96 -11.85 -2.90 7.48
N VAL A 97 -10.54 -2.63 7.47
CA VAL A 97 -10.03 -1.49 6.71
C VAL A 97 -9.69 -2.06 5.34
N PHE A 98 -10.46 -1.74 4.33
CA PHE A 98 -10.10 -1.95 2.93
C PHE A 98 -10.36 -0.62 2.23
N HIS A 99 -9.28 0.08 1.90
CA HIS A 99 -9.33 1.25 1.03
C HIS A 99 -8.50 0.95 -0.19
N SER A 100 -9.04 1.23 -1.37
CA SER A 100 -8.32 1.13 -2.64
C SER A 100 -8.37 2.47 -3.37
N GLY A 101 -7.21 2.94 -3.79
CA GLY A 101 -7.03 4.21 -4.49
C GLY A 101 -5.93 4.10 -5.54
N ASN A 102 -5.76 5.15 -6.34
CA ASN A 102 -4.65 5.22 -7.30
C ASN A 102 -3.45 5.94 -6.68
N PHE A 103 -2.24 5.53 -7.06
CA PHE A 103 -1.02 6.20 -6.62
C PHE A 103 -1.01 7.66 -7.09
N ASN A 104 -0.45 8.53 -6.28
CA ASN A 104 0.07 9.80 -6.78
C ASN A 104 1.46 9.59 -7.42
N LEU A 105 1.88 10.55 -8.25
CA LEU A 105 3.16 10.50 -8.95
C LEU A 105 4.36 10.36 -7.99
N ARG A 106 4.26 10.92 -6.79
CA ARG A 106 5.35 10.86 -5.81
C ARG A 106 5.59 9.45 -5.27
N ILE A 107 4.54 8.66 -5.07
CA ILE A 107 4.68 7.23 -4.71
C ILE A 107 5.43 6.48 -5.83
N ALA A 108 5.15 6.80 -7.09
CA ALA A 108 5.85 6.18 -8.22
C ALA A 108 7.33 6.55 -8.25
N ASP A 109 7.70 7.78 -7.90
CA ASP A 109 9.11 8.21 -7.83
C ASP A 109 9.88 7.48 -6.73
N VAL A 110 9.29 7.31 -5.55
CA VAL A 110 9.93 6.53 -4.47
C VAL A 110 10.15 5.07 -4.90
N PHE A 111 9.21 4.47 -5.62
CA PHE A 111 9.42 3.12 -6.16
C PHE A 111 10.51 3.05 -7.23
N LYS A 112 10.71 4.11 -8.04
CA LYS A 112 11.87 4.16 -8.95
C LYS A 112 13.15 4.12 -8.16
N GLU A 113 13.26 4.95 -7.11
CA GLU A 113 14.46 4.97 -6.25
C GLU A 113 14.73 3.61 -5.62
N ILE A 114 13.71 2.95 -5.07
CA ILE A 114 13.84 1.59 -4.53
C ILE A 114 14.34 0.61 -5.60
N ASN A 115 13.83 0.68 -6.83
CA ASN A 115 14.25 -0.19 -7.92
C ASN A 115 15.68 0.05 -8.41
N TYR A 116 16.23 1.24 -8.18
CA TYR A 116 17.63 1.54 -8.46
C TYR A 116 18.57 1.08 -7.35
N LEU A 117 18.07 0.72 -6.16
CA LEU A 117 18.90 0.21 -5.07
C LEU A 117 19.31 -1.23 -5.35
N SER A 118 20.61 -1.43 -5.58
CA SER A 118 21.24 -2.75 -5.59
C SER A 118 21.57 -3.12 -4.15
N VAL A 119 20.76 -3.95 -3.49
CA VAL A 119 20.90 -4.28 -2.06
C VAL A 119 22.23 -5.00 -1.79
N PHE A 120 23.30 -4.26 -1.46
CA PHE A 120 24.64 -4.83 -1.21
C PHE A 120 25.47 -4.13 -0.14
N ASN A 121 25.16 -2.89 0.27
CA ASN A 121 25.92 -2.16 1.30
C ASN A 121 25.02 -1.48 2.35
N PHE A 122 25.63 -1.05 3.46
CA PHE A 122 24.93 -0.42 4.59
C PHE A 122 24.19 0.87 4.21
N LEU A 123 24.76 1.70 3.34
CA LEU A 123 24.15 2.96 2.93
C LEU A 123 22.86 2.71 2.14
N ASP A 124 22.85 1.70 1.27
CA ASP A 124 21.67 1.33 0.50
C ASP A 124 20.58 0.72 1.39
N TYR A 125 20.95 0.01 2.47
CA TYR A 125 19.99 -0.42 3.50
C TYR A 125 19.31 0.77 4.18
N LEU A 126 20.09 1.77 4.62
CA LEU A 126 19.54 2.98 5.23
C LEU A 126 18.64 3.76 4.27
N LYS A 127 19.03 3.87 2.99
CA LYS A 127 18.19 4.50 1.96
C LYS A 127 16.89 3.73 1.75
N LEU A 128 16.94 2.40 1.69
CA LEU A 128 15.75 1.57 1.59
C LEU A 128 14.80 1.81 2.78
N GLU A 129 15.34 1.89 4.00
CA GLU A 129 14.56 2.17 5.20
C GLU A 129 13.90 3.56 5.12
N ILE A 130 14.63 4.60 4.71
CA ILE A 130 14.10 5.94 4.50
C ILE A 130 12.95 5.91 3.47
N ASN A 131 13.16 5.24 2.34
CA ASN A 131 12.16 5.13 1.27
C ASN A 131 10.90 4.39 1.73
N ILE A 132 11.05 3.33 2.53
CA ILE A 132 9.90 2.63 3.14
C ILE A 132 9.12 3.57 4.06
N HIS A 133 9.80 4.35 4.91
CA HIS A 133 9.13 5.33 5.78
C HIS A 133 8.41 6.42 4.97
N GLU A 134 9.01 6.91 3.89
CA GLU A 134 8.35 7.87 2.99
C GLU A 134 7.12 7.26 2.33
N LEU A 135 7.19 6.02 1.82
CA LEU A 135 6.03 5.33 1.25
C LEU A 135 4.87 5.22 2.25
N ILE A 136 5.16 4.85 3.50
CA ILE A 136 4.14 4.77 4.55
C ILE A 136 3.50 6.15 4.77
N PHE A 137 4.31 7.21 4.89
CA PHE A 137 3.81 8.57 5.06
C PHE A 137 2.92 9.01 3.90
N LEU A 138 3.38 8.82 2.66
CA LEU A 138 2.64 9.21 1.45
C LEU A 138 1.34 8.44 1.31
N HIS A 139 1.34 7.14 1.62
CA HIS A 139 0.13 6.32 1.59
C HIS A 139 -0.91 6.84 2.58
N LEU A 140 -0.52 7.09 3.84
CA LEU A 140 -1.44 7.58 4.86
C LEU A 140 -2.00 8.95 4.52
N ARG A 141 -1.16 9.83 3.94
CA ARG A 141 -1.60 11.13 3.45
C ARG A 141 -2.61 10.99 2.31
N GLN A 142 -2.38 10.06 1.37
CA GLN A 142 -3.31 9.77 0.28
C GLN A 142 -4.62 9.20 0.81
N TYR A 143 -4.57 8.21 1.71
CA TYR A 143 -5.73 7.65 2.40
C TYR A 143 -6.58 8.74 3.07
N ASN A 144 -5.96 9.60 3.88
CA ASN A 144 -6.67 10.71 4.53
C ASN A 144 -7.30 11.66 3.52
N LYS A 145 -6.62 11.93 2.40
CA LYS A 145 -7.16 12.75 1.32
C LYS A 145 -8.38 12.09 0.69
N ASP A 146 -8.31 10.80 0.41
CA ASP A 146 -9.39 10.04 -0.22
C ASP A 146 -10.60 9.87 0.72
N CYS A 147 -10.37 9.73 2.03
CA CYS A 147 -11.46 9.67 3.03
C CYS A 147 -12.13 11.03 3.25
N ASN A 148 -11.37 12.13 3.25
CA ASN A 148 -11.90 13.47 3.52
C ASN A 148 -12.48 14.16 2.27
N ASN A 149 -11.98 13.82 1.07
CA ASN A 149 -12.54 14.32 -0.17
C ASN A 149 -13.54 13.30 -0.75
N HIS A 150 -14.83 13.64 -0.76
CA HIS A 150 -15.82 12.98 -1.62
C HIS A 150 -15.52 13.10 -3.12
N LEU A 151 -14.52 13.90 -3.50
CA LEU A 151 -13.95 13.94 -4.84
C LEU A 151 -13.05 12.73 -5.01
N LYS A 152 -13.57 11.67 -5.64
CA LYS A 152 -12.81 10.56 -6.24
C LYS A 152 -11.60 11.14 -6.98
N LEU A 153 -10.44 11.20 -6.32
CA LEU A 153 -9.24 11.82 -6.87
C LEU A 153 -8.51 10.83 -7.76
N THR A 154 -9.16 10.65 -8.91
CA THR A 154 -8.82 10.09 -10.22
C THR A 154 -10.10 9.43 -10.66
N HIS A 155 -10.93 10.17 -11.38
CA HIS A 155 -12.05 9.55 -12.05
C HIS A 155 -11.44 8.46 -12.97
N PRO A 156 -12.06 7.29 -13.17
CA PRO A 156 -11.50 6.25 -14.03
C PRO A 156 -11.08 6.76 -15.42
N SER A 157 -11.69 7.85 -15.88
CA SER A 157 -11.32 8.60 -17.08
C SER A 157 -9.93 9.24 -17.03
N ASP A 158 -9.50 9.76 -15.89
CA ASP A 158 -8.20 10.44 -15.73
C ASP A 158 -7.07 9.41 -15.73
N VAL A 159 -7.28 8.27 -15.06
CA VAL A 159 -6.38 7.11 -15.15
C VAL A 159 -6.31 6.58 -16.57
N LYS A 160 -7.43 6.59 -17.31
CA LYS A 160 -7.49 6.15 -18.71
C LYS A 160 -6.72 7.09 -19.63
N GLN A 161 -6.78 8.40 -19.39
CA GLN A 161 -6.00 9.40 -20.15
C GLN A 161 -4.51 9.29 -19.83
N ILE A 162 -4.14 9.10 -18.56
CA ILE A 162 -2.74 8.88 -18.15
C ILE A 162 -2.22 7.55 -18.70
N LYS A 163 -3.01 6.47 -18.67
CA LYS A 163 -2.69 5.17 -19.31
C LYS A 163 -2.45 5.35 -20.81
N LYS A 164 -3.33 6.07 -21.50
CA LYS A 164 -3.20 6.35 -22.94
C LYS A 164 -1.94 7.16 -23.26
N ALA A 165 -1.62 8.15 -22.42
CA ALA A 165 -0.38 8.91 -22.56
C ALA A 165 0.87 8.05 -22.30
N ALA A 166 0.84 7.16 -21.30
CA ALA A 166 1.95 6.24 -21.01
C ALA A 166 2.16 5.20 -22.14
N GLU A 167 1.08 4.68 -22.72
CA GLU A 167 1.13 3.77 -23.87
C GLU A 167 1.72 4.46 -25.11
N LEU A 168 1.41 5.74 -25.34
CA LEU A 168 1.99 6.53 -26.42
C LEU A 168 3.49 6.79 -26.26
N ILE A 169 4.00 6.82 -25.03
CA ILE A 169 5.42 7.05 -24.73
C ILE A 169 6.22 5.73 -24.80
N ILE A 170 5.60 4.59 -24.45
CA ILE A 170 6.24 3.26 -24.48
C ILE A 170 6.17 2.62 -25.89
N GLY A 171 5.23 3.05 -26.73
CA GLY A 171 5.02 2.55 -28.10
C GLY A 171 5.85 3.25 -29.20
N THR A 172 6.74 4.16 -28.83
CA THR A 172 7.76 4.81 -29.69
C THR A 172 9.15 4.44 -29.22
#